data_AF-A0A9W4WH60-F1
#
_entry.id   AF-A0A9W4WH60-F1
#
_cell.length_a   1.000
_cell.length_b   1.000
_cell.length_c   1.000
_cell.angle_alpha   90.00
_cell.angle_beta   90.00
_cell.angle_gamma   90.00
#
_symmetry.space_group_name_H-M   'P 1'
#
loop_
_entity.id
_entity.type
_entity.pdbx_description
1 polymer ?
#
loop_
_entity_poly.entity_id
_entity_poly.type
_entity_poly.pdbx_seq_one_letter_code
_entity_poly.pdbx_strand_id
1 'polypeptide(L)'
;MGCAAVRVSGCAEDLSAVERAVAAADHSAPRGLAGVFHMPMVLRDRPLTDMTWDDWTAVMDPKVRGAWNLHNTLRRRRRERLDFFVLFSSVSGVANYNAANAFLDAFALYRRGLGLPASVLDLGIVGDVGAVARDKALSAQFRKAGYVFLGEEAVLQAVSIAVSPSAQPQVVVGLARDPQADTATRSVVWSRDPRMAKGSGSVSDGSDRHGGASAADAIKRETQDIISWAKESPIGLVTDTRRESLAFCLGRAVHQVLVTPLKQLSLTRNINSLGLDSFAAVELTAWIQQHFGVHLSTMEANTSISLLQLADLVMDRMV
;
A
#
# COMPACT_ATOMS: atom_id res chain seq x y z
N MET A 1 -10.47 -23.28 -34.38
CA MET A 1 -9.39 -22.77 -33.53
C MET A 1 -8.70 -23.96 -32.87
N GLY A 2 -7.45 -24.25 -33.22
CA GLY A 2 -6.73 -25.49 -32.89
C GLY A 2 -6.16 -25.56 -31.47
N CYS A 3 -6.87 -25.04 -30.47
CA CYS A 3 -6.45 -25.08 -29.07
C CYS A 3 -7.22 -26.17 -28.32
N ALA A 4 -6.51 -26.91 -27.46
CA ALA A 4 -7.09 -27.89 -26.56
C ALA A 4 -6.76 -27.51 -25.11
N ALA A 5 -7.74 -27.68 -24.21
CA ALA A 5 -7.55 -27.47 -22.79
C ALA A 5 -7.70 -28.82 -22.07
N VAL A 6 -6.72 -29.15 -21.23
CA VAL A 6 -6.75 -30.35 -20.37
C VAL A 6 -6.82 -29.89 -18.93
N ARG A 7 -7.81 -30.40 -18.19
CA ARG A 7 -7.97 -30.12 -16.76
C ARG A 7 -7.42 -31.29 -15.95
N VAL A 8 -6.61 -30.99 -14.95
CA VAL A 8 -6.16 -31.94 -13.93
C VAL A 8 -6.62 -31.42 -12.57
N SER A 9 -7.28 -32.27 -11.78
CA SER A 9 -7.76 -31.91 -10.44
C SER A 9 -6.71 -32.23 -9.39
N GLY A 10 -6.49 -31.29 -8.46
CA GLY A 10 -5.59 -31.45 -7.32
C GLY A 10 -5.13 -30.11 -6.77
N CYS A 11 -4.34 -30.15 -5.69
CA CYS A 11 -3.77 -28.98 -5.05
C CYS A 11 -2.30 -28.82 -5.44
N ALA A 12 -1.80 -27.60 -5.55
CA ALA A 12 -0.42 -27.34 -5.97
C ALA A 12 0.60 -27.80 -4.92
N GLU A 13 0.23 -27.75 -3.64
CA GLU A 13 1.00 -28.21 -2.50
C GLU A 13 1.11 -29.75 -2.41
N ASP A 14 0.27 -30.50 -3.13
CA ASP A 14 0.39 -31.95 -3.33
C ASP A 14 1.31 -32.25 -4.51
N LEU A 15 2.50 -32.80 -4.20
CA LEU A 15 3.50 -33.15 -5.21
C LEU A 15 2.94 -34.11 -6.27
N SER A 16 2.12 -35.09 -5.87
CA SER A 16 1.57 -36.08 -6.79
C SER A 16 0.62 -35.44 -7.80
N ALA A 17 -0.15 -34.43 -7.37
CA ALA A 17 -1.02 -33.66 -8.25
C ALA A 17 -0.23 -32.84 -9.27
N VAL A 18 0.86 -32.22 -8.83
CA VAL A 18 1.77 -31.48 -9.72
C VAL A 18 2.42 -32.41 -10.75
N GLU A 19 2.90 -33.58 -10.33
CA GLU A 19 3.49 -34.56 -11.24
C GLU A 19 2.48 -35.04 -12.30
N ARG A 20 1.23 -35.32 -11.92
CA ARG A 20 0.16 -35.65 -12.86
C ARG A 20 -0.13 -34.50 -13.84
N ALA A 21 -0.17 -33.26 -13.35
CA ALA A 21 -0.42 -32.09 -14.18
C ALA A 21 0.70 -31.86 -15.22
N VAL A 22 1.97 -31.97 -14.81
CA VAL A 22 3.13 -31.84 -15.70
C VAL A 22 3.13 -32.96 -16.75
N ALA A 23 2.88 -34.21 -16.35
CA ALA A 23 2.80 -35.33 -17.27
C ALA A 23 1.67 -35.16 -18.30
N ALA A 24 0.49 -34.71 -17.87
CA ALA A 24 -0.63 -34.43 -18.77
C ALA A 24 -0.30 -33.32 -19.78
N ALA A 25 0.38 -32.25 -19.35
CA ALA A 25 0.83 -31.18 -20.24
C ALA A 25 1.93 -31.63 -21.23
N ASP A 26 2.78 -32.56 -20.82
CA ASP A 26 3.81 -33.13 -21.70
C ASP A 26 3.23 -34.03 -22.80
N HIS A 27 2.13 -34.72 -22.51
CA HIS A 27 1.47 -35.61 -23.46
C HIS A 27 0.49 -34.88 -24.39
N SER A 28 0.01 -33.70 -24.01
CA SER A 28 -1.03 -32.98 -24.75
C SER A 28 -0.50 -32.19 -25.97
N ALA A 29 0.81 -31.97 -26.07
CA ALA A 29 1.42 -31.21 -27.16
C ALA A 29 2.73 -31.83 -27.66
N PRO A 30 3.04 -31.80 -28.98
CA PRO A 30 4.28 -32.38 -29.52
C PRO A 30 5.57 -31.78 -28.94
N ARG A 31 5.55 -30.48 -28.59
CA ARG A 31 6.69 -29.79 -27.96
C ARG A 31 6.76 -30.03 -26.44
N GLY A 32 5.75 -30.68 -25.86
CA GLY A 32 5.56 -30.81 -24.43
C GLY A 32 5.26 -29.47 -23.74
N LEU A 33 5.34 -29.46 -22.41
CA LEU A 33 5.16 -28.25 -21.60
C LEU A 33 6.24 -27.20 -21.92
N ALA A 34 5.79 -26.02 -22.38
CA ALA A 34 6.64 -24.89 -22.74
C ALA A 34 6.77 -23.84 -21.64
N GLY A 35 5.78 -23.68 -20.77
CA GLY A 35 5.83 -22.63 -19.74
C GLY A 35 4.84 -22.87 -18.60
N VAL A 36 5.04 -22.15 -17.50
CA VAL A 36 4.20 -22.25 -16.30
C VAL A 36 3.69 -20.88 -15.89
N PHE A 37 2.40 -20.81 -15.57
CA PHE A 37 1.80 -19.72 -14.81
C PHE A 37 1.37 -20.26 -13.44
N HIS A 38 2.00 -19.76 -12.37
CA HIS A 38 1.67 -20.14 -10.99
C HIS A 38 0.77 -19.08 -10.37
N MET A 39 -0.54 -19.37 -10.34
CA MET A 39 -1.60 -18.41 -9.96
C MET A 39 -2.46 -18.82 -8.75
N PRO A 40 -1.99 -19.58 -7.75
CA PRO A 40 -2.83 -19.90 -6.61
C PRO A 40 -3.05 -18.66 -5.72
N MET A 41 -4.26 -18.53 -5.22
CA MET A 41 -4.63 -17.45 -4.31
C MET A 41 -5.63 -17.94 -3.28
N VAL A 42 -5.24 -17.83 -2.01
CA VAL A 42 -6.09 -18.00 -0.83
C VAL A 42 -5.84 -16.80 0.06
N LEU A 43 -6.90 -16.21 0.62
CA LEU A 43 -6.80 -15.10 1.57
C LEU A 43 -7.39 -15.52 2.92
N ARG A 44 -6.66 -15.25 3.99
CA ARG A 44 -7.04 -15.45 5.39
C ARG A 44 -6.53 -14.26 6.20
N ASP A 45 -7.08 -13.09 5.88
CA ASP A 45 -6.60 -11.82 6.43
C ASP A 45 -6.96 -11.70 7.91
N ARG A 46 -5.92 -11.65 8.75
CA ARG A 46 -6.02 -11.43 10.20
C ARG A 46 -4.81 -10.66 10.70
N PRO A 47 -4.95 -9.91 11.81
CA PRO A 47 -3.78 -9.44 12.55
C PRO A 47 -2.85 -10.62 12.86
N LEU A 48 -1.53 -10.40 12.80
CA LEU A 48 -0.56 -11.46 13.04
C LEU A 48 -0.72 -12.09 14.44
N THR A 49 -1.13 -11.31 15.44
CA THR A 49 -1.38 -11.77 16.81
C THR A 49 -2.55 -12.75 16.93
N ASP A 50 -3.50 -12.68 16.00
CA ASP A 50 -4.75 -13.44 16.02
C ASP A 50 -4.77 -14.52 14.93
N MET A 51 -3.65 -14.67 14.21
CA MET A 51 -3.51 -15.59 13.09
C MET A 51 -3.22 -16.99 13.60
N THR A 52 -4.07 -17.94 13.25
CA THR A 52 -3.82 -19.35 13.58
C THR A 52 -2.80 -19.96 12.62
N TRP A 53 -2.21 -21.09 13.01
CA TRP A 53 -1.34 -21.86 12.14
C TRP A 53 -2.05 -22.34 10.86
N ASP A 54 -3.35 -22.66 10.97
CA ASP A 54 -4.15 -23.08 9.83
C ASP A 54 -4.39 -21.91 8.87
N ASP A 55 -4.64 -20.69 9.38
CA ASP A 55 -4.73 -19.47 8.55
C ASP A 55 -3.41 -19.19 7.83
N TRP A 56 -2.28 -19.42 8.50
CA TRP A 56 -0.95 -19.24 7.92
C TRP A 56 -0.68 -20.24 6.79
N THR A 57 -0.81 -21.53 7.08
CA THR A 57 -0.50 -22.60 6.13
C THR A 57 -1.46 -22.62 4.95
N ALA A 58 -2.75 -22.33 5.15
CA ALA A 58 -3.73 -22.26 4.05
C ALA A 58 -3.37 -21.22 2.97
N VAL A 59 -2.68 -20.14 3.34
CA VAL A 59 -2.22 -19.09 2.42
C VAL A 59 -0.82 -19.40 1.86
N MET A 60 0.08 -19.87 2.72
CA MET A 60 1.47 -20.14 2.36
C MET A 60 1.61 -21.36 1.44
N ASP A 61 0.95 -22.47 1.75
CA ASP A 61 1.22 -23.76 1.11
C ASP A 61 0.98 -23.74 -0.41
N PRO A 62 -0.16 -23.24 -0.93
CA PRO A 62 -0.40 -23.22 -2.37
C PRO A 62 0.64 -22.39 -3.12
N LYS A 63 1.09 -21.26 -2.56
CA LYS A 63 2.09 -20.39 -3.18
C LYS A 63 3.50 -20.96 -3.06
N VAL A 64 3.93 -21.26 -1.83
CA VAL A 64 5.30 -21.64 -1.49
C VAL A 64 5.57 -23.09 -1.87
N ARG A 65 4.84 -24.04 -1.27
CA ARG A 65 5.02 -25.47 -1.57
C ARG A 65 4.64 -25.78 -2.99
N GLY A 66 3.60 -25.13 -3.53
CA GLY A 66 3.22 -25.27 -4.93
C GLY A 66 4.32 -24.85 -5.91
N ALA A 67 4.94 -23.67 -5.73
CA ALA A 67 6.04 -23.23 -6.57
C ALA A 67 7.26 -24.17 -6.44
N TRP A 68 7.54 -24.64 -5.22
CA TRP A 68 8.64 -25.57 -4.95
C TRP A 68 8.42 -26.95 -5.59
N ASN A 69 7.20 -27.48 -5.51
CA ASN A 69 6.81 -28.74 -6.15
C ASN A 69 6.97 -28.63 -7.67
N LEU A 70 6.41 -27.57 -8.29
CA LEU A 70 6.56 -27.30 -9.72
C LEU A 70 8.03 -27.23 -10.11
N HIS A 71 8.86 -26.53 -9.35
CA HIS A 71 10.28 -26.43 -9.61
C HIS A 71 11.00 -27.77 -9.61
N ASN A 72 10.80 -28.57 -8.57
CA ASN A 72 11.47 -29.85 -8.44
C ASN A 72 11.00 -30.87 -9.49
N THR A 73 9.70 -30.92 -9.76
CA THR A 73 9.15 -31.78 -10.81
C THR A 73 9.71 -31.40 -12.18
N LEU A 74 9.77 -30.11 -12.50
CA LEU A 74 10.32 -29.63 -13.77
C LEU A 74 11.84 -29.80 -13.88
N ARG A 75 12.58 -29.79 -12.77
CA ARG A 75 14.03 -30.09 -12.77
C ARG A 75 14.34 -31.56 -13.04
N ARG A 76 13.47 -32.47 -12.61
CA ARG A 76 13.62 -33.92 -12.86
C ARG A 76 13.13 -34.33 -14.24
N ARG A 77 12.36 -33.46 -14.90
CA ARG A 77 11.83 -33.68 -16.26
C ARG A 77 12.98 -33.77 -17.27
N ARG A 78 12.92 -34.77 -18.17
CA ARG A 78 13.95 -35.01 -19.20
C ARG A 78 14.01 -33.95 -20.31
N ARG A 79 12.95 -33.15 -20.49
CA ARG A 79 12.90 -32.04 -21.45
C ARG A 79 13.29 -30.74 -20.75
N GLU A 80 14.43 -30.18 -21.14
CA GLU A 80 15.19 -29.25 -20.30
C GLU A 80 14.76 -27.78 -20.36
N ARG A 81 14.02 -27.32 -21.38
CA ARG A 81 13.78 -25.88 -21.55
C ARG A 81 12.31 -25.52 -21.52
N LEU A 82 11.93 -24.83 -20.45
CA LEU A 82 10.77 -23.95 -20.45
C LEU A 82 11.17 -22.63 -21.10
N ASP A 83 10.24 -21.98 -21.76
CA ASP A 83 10.35 -20.63 -22.27
C ASP A 83 10.12 -19.60 -21.15
N PHE A 84 9.19 -19.89 -20.23
CA PHE A 84 8.85 -19.01 -19.11
C PHE A 84 8.37 -19.76 -17.86
N PHE A 85 8.51 -19.11 -16.70
CA PHE A 85 7.94 -19.54 -15.42
C PHE A 85 7.47 -18.28 -14.68
N VAL A 86 6.20 -17.96 -14.80
CA VAL A 86 5.62 -16.72 -14.27
C VAL A 86 4.90 -17.00 -12.95
N LEU A 87 5.31 -16.30 -11.90
CA LEU A 87 4.72 -16.34 -10.57
C LEU A 87 3.79 -15.15 -10.38
N PHE A 88 2.60 -15.37 -9.85
CA PHE A 88 1.69 -14.27 -9.52
C PHE A 88 1.77 -13.94 -8.03
N SER A 89 2.22 -12.73 -7.77
CA SER A 89 2.43 -12.11 -6.46
C SER A 89 1.56 -10.85 -6.35
N SER A 90 1.77 -10.06 -5.32
CA SER A 90 0.96 -8.86 -5.04
C SER A 90 1.82 -7.77 -4.44
N VAL A 91 1.57 -6.53 -4.84
CA VAL A 91 2.23 -5.33 -4.27
C VAL A 91 1.88 -5.08 -2.80
N SER A 92 0.88 -5.78 -2.28
CA SER A 92 0.41 -5.62 -0.91
C SER A 92 -0.21 -6.90 -0.36
N GLY A 93 -0.09 -7.07 0.95
CA GLY A 93 -0.70 -8.15 1.71
C GLY A 93 -0.52 -7.92 3.20
N VAL A 94 -1.27 -8.66 4.02
CA VAL A 94 -1.07 -8.67 5.48
C VAL A 94 -0.42 -9.99 5.86
N ALA A 95 0.58 -9.94 6.75
CA ALA A 95 1.18 -11.10 7.41
C ALA A 95 1.46 -12.30 6.47
N ASN A 96 0.65 -13.37 6.54
CA ASN A 96 0.77 -14.60 5.74
C ASN A 96 0.81 -14.35 4.23
N TYR A 97 -0.09 -13.53 3.69
CA TYR A 97 -0.15 -13.27 2.26
C TYR A 97 1.10 -12.50 1.79
N ASN A 98 1.56 -11.53 2.58
CA ASN A 98 2.78 -10.80 2.29
C ASN A 98 4.03 -11.71 2.35
N ALA A 99 4.09 -12.59 3.34
CA ALA A 99 5.18 -13.57 3.48
C ALA A 99 5.21 -14.56 2.29
N ALA A 100 4.04 -15.05 1.86
CA ALA A 100 3.93 -15.95 0.71
C ALA A 100 4.40 -15.29 -0.59
N ASN A 101 4.01 -14.03 -0.80
CA ASN A 101 4.41 -13.23 -1.96
C ASN A 101 5.90 -12.90 -1.94
N ALA A 102 6.45 -12.48 -0.79
CA ALA A 102 7.90 -12.26 -0.64
C ALA A 102 8.72 -13.52 -0.93
N PHE A 103 8.20 -14.71 -0.58
CA PHE A 103 8.82 -15.97 -1.01
C PHE A 103 8.82 -16.10 -2.53
N LEU A 104 7.71 -15.82 -3.23
CA LEU A 104 7.64 -15.90 -4.69
C LEU A 104 8.63 -14.94 -5.37
N ASP A 105 8.78 -13.73 -4.82
CA ASP A 105 9.72 -12.73 -5.33
C ASP A 105 11.16 -13.21 -5.21
N ALA A 106 11.53 -13.71 -4.03
CA ALA A 106 12.84 -14.31 -3.80
C ALA A 106 13.04 -15.60 -4.62
N PHE A 107 11.98 -16.38 -4.83
CA PHE A 107 12.01 -17.63 -5.57
C PHE A 107 12.28 -17.40 -7.07
N ALA A 108 11.73 -16.33 -7.66
CA ALA A 108 12.06 -15.92 -9.02
C ALA A 108 13.56 -15.65 -9.18
N LEU A 109 14.15 -14.89 -8.24
CA LEU A 109 15.58 -14.60 -8.22
C LEU A 109 16.42 -15.88 -8.04
N TYR A 110 16.05 -16.74 -7.09
CA TYR A 110 16.69 -18.04 -6.89
C TYR A 110 16.72 -18.88 -8.16
N ARG A 111 15.56 -19.01 -8.83
CA ARG A 111 15.42 -19.83 -10.03
C ARG A 111 16.25 -19.26 -11.19
N ARG A 112 16.31 -17.94 -11.35
CA ARG A 112 17.22 -17.29 -12.32
C ARG A 112 18.69 -17.46 -11.97
N GLY A 113 19.04 -17.48 -10.69
CA GLY A 113 20.40 -17.79 -10.23
C GLY A 113 20.87 -19.19 -10.64
N LEU A 114 19.93 -20.11 -10.89
CA LEU A 114 20.19 -21.43 -11.46
C LEU A 114 20.21 -21.45 -13.00
N GLY A 115 20.12 -20.29 -13.65
CA GLY A 115 20.00 -20.18 -15.12
C GLY A 115 18.66 -20.64 -15.67
N LEU A 116 17.64 -20.81 -14.83
CA LEU A 116 16.29 -21.23 -15.23
C LEU A 116 15.38 -20.00 -15.41
N PRO A 117 14.44 -20.03 -16.38
CA PRO A 117 13.51 -18.91 -16.57
C PRO A 117 12.62 -18.76 -15.34
N ALA A 118 12.45 -17.51 -14.90
CA ALA A 118 11.49 -17.10 -13.90
C ALA A 118 11.23 -15.59 -13.97
N SER A 119 9.97 -15.21 -13.77
CA SER A 119 9.55 -13.84 -13.52
C SER A 119 8.42 -13.85 -12.49
N VAL A 120 8.32 -12.79 -11.68
CA VAL A 120 7.21 -12.56 -10.77
C VAL A 120 6.45 -11.31 -11.19
N LEU A 121 5.12 -11.40 -11.17
CA LEU A 121 4.21 -10.30 -11.39
C LEU A 121 3.62 -9.85 -10.06
N ASP A 122 4.07 -8.71 -9.55
CA ASP A 122 3.48 -8.07 -8.37
C ASP A 122 2.30 -7.22 -8.82
N LEU A 123 1.11 -7.79 -8.71
CA LEU A 123 -0.11 -7.12 -9.14
C LEU A 123 -0.65 -6.21 -8.03
N GLY A 124 -1.08 -5.02 -8.44
CA GLY A 124 -2.05 -4.21 -7.71
C GLY A 124 -3.43 -4.84 -7.70
N ILE A 125 -4.43 -4.09 -7.23
CA ILE A 125 -5.80 -4.57 -7.17
C ILE A 125 -6.37 -4.67 -8.59
N VAL A 126 -6.76 -5.87 -9.01
CA VAL A 126 -7.42 -6.09 -10.31
C VAL A 126 -8.93 -5.89 -10.13
N GLY A 127 -9.53 -5.04 -10.96
CA GLY A 127 -10.83 -4.44 -10.69
C GLY A 127 -12.01 -5.00 -11.46
N ASP A 128 -11.77 -5.53 -12.64
CA ASP A 128 -12.76 -6.00 -13.60
C ASP A 128 -12.86 -7.53 -13.66
N VAL A 129 -11.79 -8.24 -13.28
CA VAL A 129 -11.74 -9.70 -13.16
C VAL A 129 -11.06 -10.17 -11.86
N GLY A 130 -11.18 -11.46 -11.56
CA GLY A 130 -10.49 -12.07 -10.42
C GLY A 130 -11.22 -11.93 -9.07
N ALA A 131 -10.46 -11.98 -7.98
CA ALA A 131 -11.00 -12.11 -6.62
C ALA A 131 -11.78 -10.86 -6.17
N VAL A 132 -11.24 -9.66 -6.41
CA VAL A 132 -11.85 -8.40 -5.96
C VAL A 132 -13.10 -8.06 -6.77
N ALA A 133 -13.11 -8.30 -8.08
CA ALA A 133 -14.28 -8.05 -8.93
C ALA A 133 -15.51 -8.90 -8.52
N ARG A 134 -15.29 -10.07 -7.90
CA ARG A 134 -16.36 -10.97 -7.43
C ARG A 134 -16.94 -10.54 -6.08
N ASP A 135 -16.23 -9.73 -5.31
CA ASP A 135 -16.66 -9.22 -4.01
C ASP A 135 -16.90 -7.70 -4.07
N LYS A 136 -18.18 -7.32 -4.24
CA LYS A 136 -18.58 -5.92 -4.33
C LYS A 136 -18.26 -5.11 -3.08
N ALA A 137 -18.31 -5.73 -1.90
CA ALA A 137 -18.03 -5.04 -0.64
C ALA A 137 -16.53 -4.73 -0.52
N LEU A 138 -15.69 -5.72 -0.82
CA LEU A 138 -14.24 -5.56 -0.86
C LEU A 138 -13.80 -4.54 -1.92
N SER A 139 -14.39 -4.60 -3.13
CA SER A 139 -14.15 -3.61 -4.18
C SER A 139 -14.54 -2.19 -3.74
N ALA A 140 -15.71 -2.00 -3.12
CA ALA A 140 -16.12 -0.70 -2.63
C ALA A 140 -15.21 -0.18 -1.52
N GLN A 141 -14.75 -1.06 -0.61
CA GLN A 141 -13.80 -0.74 0.44
C GLN A 141 -12.47 -0.25 -0.13
N PHE A 142 -11.90 -0.97 -1.11
CA PHE A 142 -10.66 -0.57 -1.75
C PHE A 142 -10.80 0.75 -2.52
N ARG A 143 -11.91 0.97 -3.23
CA ARG A 143 -12.15 2.28 -3.88
C ARG A 143 -12.26 3.41 -2.86
N LYS A 144 -12.98 3.20 -1.75
CA LYS A 144 -13.10 4.19 -0.67
C LYS A 144 -11.74 4.50 -0.02
N ALA A 145 -10.84 3.51 0.04
CA ALA A 145 -9.47 3.68 0.53
C ALA A 145 -8.52 4.29 -0.52
N GLY A 146 -9.01 4.71 -1.69
CA GLY A 146 -8.23 5.40 -2.72
C GLY A 146 -7.33 4.48 -3.56
N TYR A 147 -7.59 3.18 -3.57
CA TYR A 147 -6.85 2.26 -4.43
C TYR A 147 -7.26 2.42 -5.89
N VAL A 148 -6.26 2.54 -6.77
CA VAL A 148 -6.44 2.46 -8.22
C VAL A 148 -6.49 1.01 -8.66
N PHE A 149 -7.45 0.69 -9.52
CA PHE A 149 -7.71 -0.67 -9.97
C PHE A 149 -7.07 -0.90 -11.33
N LEU A 150 -6.40 -2.03 -11.48
CA LEU A 150 -5.92 -2.55 -12.75
C LEU A 150 -7.08 -3.15 -13.54
N GLY A 151 -7.10 -2.87 -14.84
CA GLY A 151 -7.94 -3.61 -15.79
C GLY A 151 -7.25 -4.88 -16.28
N GLU A 152 -8.05 -5.78 -16.84
CA GLU A 152 -7.63 -7.05 -17.43
C GLU A 152 -6.56 -6.85 -18.50
N GLU A 153 -6.73 -5.85 -19.37
CA GLU A 153 -5.78 -5.54 -20.43
C GLU A 153 -4.37 -5.24 -19.87
N ALA A 154 -4.30 -4.47 -18.77
CA ALA A 154 -3.01 -4.17 -18.13
C ALA A 154 -2.36 -5.44 -17.56
N VAL A 155 -3.16 -6.37 -17.02
CA VAL A 155 -2.66 -7.67 -16.55
C VAL A 155 -2.14 -8.51 -17.72
N LEU A 156 -2.87 -8.56 -18.84
CA LEU A 156 -2.46 -9.31 -20.03
C LEU A 156 -1.19 -8.74 -20.68
N GLN A 157 -1.04 -7.40 -20.69
CA GLN A 157 0.20 -6.74 -21.11
C GLN A 157 1.36 -7.09 -20.18
N ALA A 158 1.14 -7.09 -18.86
CA ALA A 158 2.15 -7.51 -17.89
C ALA A 158 2.57 -8.97 -18.09
N VAL A 159 1.62 -9.87 -18.35
CA VAL A 159 1.89 -11.27 -18.70
C VAL A 159 2.73 -11.36 -19.97
N SER A 160 2.40 -10.59 -21.00
CA SER A 160 3.17 -10.55 -22.26
C SER A 160 4.62 -10.12 -22.04
N ILE A 161 4.85 -9.15 -21.13
CA ILE A 161 6.21 -8.75 -20.71
C ILE A 161 6.89 -9.87 -19.93
N ALA A 162 6.19 -10.51 -18.99
CA ALA A 162 6.74 -11.53 -18.10
C ALA A 162 7.13 -12.84 -18.79
N VAL A 163 6.50 -13.19 -19.91
CA VAL A 163 6.86 -14.36 -20.72
C VAL A 163 7.98 -14.08 -21.73
N SER A 164 8.37 -12.81 -21.91
CA SER A 164 9.45 -12.44 -22.84
C SER A 164 10.80 -12.99 -22.36
N PRO A 165 11.69 -13.46 -23.26
CA PRO A 165 13.05 -13.86 -22.90
C PRO A 165 13.86 -12.76 -22.19
N SER A 166 13.53 -11.49 -22.46
CA SER A 166 14.17 -10.33 -21.84
C SER A 166 13.47 -9.84 -20.57
N ALA A 167 12.50 -10.59 -20.05
CA ALA A 167 11.75 -10.19 -18.86
C ALA A 167 12.70 -9.96 -17.68
N GLN A 168 12.41 -8.92 -16.90
CA GLN A 168 13.04 -8.71 -15.60
C GLN A 168 12.54 -9.77 -14.61
N PRO A 169 13.31 -10.08 -13.55
CA PRO A 169 12.91 -11.07 -12.55
C PRO A 169 11.62 -10.69 -11.84
N GLN A 170 11.36 -9.39 -11.71
CA GLN A 170 10.23 -8.82 -11.00
C GLN A 170 9.62 -7.69 -11.83
N VAL A 171 8.30 -7.74 -12.02
CA VAL A 171 7.53 -6.72 -12.72
C VAL A 171 6.39 -6.30 -11.82
N VAL A 172 6.37 -5.02 -11.46
CA VAL A 172 5.38 -4.45 -10.55
C VAL A 172 4.37 -3.64 -11.36
N VAL A 173 3.08 -3.89 -11.15
CA VAL A 173 1.99 -3.25 -11.89
C VAL A 173 0.91 -2.78 -10.92
N GLY A 174 0.30 -1.63 -11.16
CA GLY A 174 -0.79 -1.12 -10.30
C GLY A 174 -0.34 -0.34 -9.08
N LEU A 175 0.89 0.16 -9.10
CA LEU A 175 1.32 1.27 -8.26
C LEU A 175 0.90 2.60 -8.91
N ALA A 176 -0.42 2.79 -9.05
CA ALA A 176 -0.98 4.03 -9.57
C ALA A 176 -1.62 4.83 -8.43
N ARG A 177 -1.50 6.16 -8.52
CA ARG A 177 -2.18 7.10 -7.63
C ARG A 177 -3.42 7.62 -8.34
N ASP A 178 -4.54 7.75 -7.62
CA ASP A 178 -5.74 8.38 -8.18
C ASP A 178 -5.46 9.88 -8.38
N PRO A 179 -5.47 10.39 -9.63
CA PRO A 179 -5.25 11.82 -9.89
C PRO A 179 -6.30 12.71 -9.23
N GLN A 180 -7.51 12.20 -8.98
CA GLN A 180 -8.58 12.94 -8.30
C GLN A 180 -8.49 12.90 -6.77
N ALA A 181 -7.69 11.98 -6.21
CA ALA A 181 -7.38 11.97 -4.78
C ALA A 181 -6.41 13.10 -4.38
N ASP A 182 -5.87 13.85 -5.35
CA ASP A 182 -4.96 14.99 -5.15
C ASP A 182 -5.72 16.31 -4.91
N THR A 183 -6.69 16.28 -3.99
CA THR A 183 -7.37 17.51 -3.55
C THR A 183 -6.49 18.27 -2.55
N ALA A 184 -5.51 19.01 -3.07
CA ALA A 184 -4.94 20.27 -2.57
C ALA A 184 -4.42 20.41 -1.10
N THR A 185 -4.56 19.44 -0.21
CA THR A 185 -4.22 19.58 1.23
C THR A 185 -3.26 18.50 1.76
N ARG A 186 -2.64 17.69 0.89
CA ARG A 186 -1.84 16.51 1.30
C ARG A 186 -0.46 16.41 0.65
N SER A 187 0.27 17.53 0.59
CA SER A 187 1.58 17.57 -0.05
C SER A 187 2.75 17.38 0.94
N VAL A 188 2.79 16.24 1.64
CA VAL A 188 4.10 15.74 2.14
C VAL A 188 4.90 15.25 0.94
N VAL A 189 6.19 15.55 0.85
CA VAL A 189 6.99 15.38 -0.39
C VAL A 189 6.96 13.94 -0.91
N TRP A 190 6.91 12.96 -0.01
CA TRP A 190 6.82 11.55 -0.37
C TRP A 190 5.43 11.11 -0.83
N SER A 191 4.35 11.86 -0.57
CA SER A 191 3.02 11.47 -1.07
C SER A 191 2.99 11.43 -2.60
N ARG A 192 3.90 12.16 -3.26
CA ARG A 192 4.12 12.16 -4.71
C ARG A 192 4.72 10.86 -5.25
N ASP A 193 5.38 10.06 -4.41
CA ASP A 193 5.92 8.77 -4.81
C ASP A 193 4.80 7.71 -4.81
N PRO A 194 4.53 7.03 -5.95
CA PRO A 194 3.48 6.00 -6.02
C PRO A 194 3.67 4.84 -5.03
N ARG A 195 4.90 4.58 -4.56
CA ARG A 195 5.20 3.59 -3.52
C ARG A 195 4.73 4.03 -2.13
N MET A 196 4.71 5.34 -1.90
CA MET A 196 4.40 5.97 -0.61
C MET A 196 2.99 6.59 -0.58
N ALA A 197 2.31 6.66 -1.72
CA ALA A 197 0.96 7.22 -1.87
C ALA A 197 -0.08 6.60 -0.92
N LYS A 198 0.19 5.41 -0.37
CA LYS A 198 -0.68 4.69 0.58
C LYS A 198 -0.44 5.06 2.05
N GLY A 199 0.73 5.57 2.40
CA GLY A 199 1.11 5.91 3.78
C GLY A 199 0.41 7.16 4.33
N SER A 200 -0.06 8.05 3.46
CA SER A 200 -0.66 9.33 3.84
C SER A 200 -2.17 9.30 4.08
N GLY A 201 -2.85 8.15 3.91
CA GLY A 201 -4.31 8.10 3.87
C GLY A 201 -4.99 6.95 4.62
N SER A 202 -4.23 5.97 5.13
CA SER A 202 -4.78 4.79 5.80
C SER A 202 -4.34 4.68 7.26
N VAL A 203 -4.49 5.76 8.03
CA VAL A 203 -4.82 5.57 9.44
C VAL A 203 -6.30 5.20 9.44
N SER A 204 -6.57 3.90 9.47
CA SER A 204 -7.89 3.40 9.85
C SER A 204 -8.16 3.93 11.25
N ASP A 205 -8.92 5.01 11.34
CA ASP A 205 -9.45 5.46 12.63
C ASP A 205 -10.44 4.39 13.08
N GLY A 206 -9.92 3.45 13.86
CA GLY A 206 -10.67 2.41 14.53
C GLY A 206 -11.48 2.99 15.70
N SER A 207 -12.36 3.94 15.41
CA SER A 207 -13.52 4.34 16.22
C SER A 207 -14.09 5.63 15.65
N ASP A 208 -15.15 5.52 14.85
CA ASP A 208 -16.43 6.20 15.08
C ASP A 208 -17.23 6.32 13.77
N ARG A 209 -18.27 5.50 13.74
CA ARG A 209 -19.43 5.65 12.87
C ARG A 209 -20.12 6.95 13.29
N HIS A 210 -20.21 7.96 12.44
CA HIS A 210 -21.36 8.87 12.24
C HIS A 210 -21.06 9.78 11.04
N GLY A 211 -22.06 10.01 10.19
CA GLY A 211 -21.94 10.75 8.93
C GLY A 211 -21.72 12.26 9.08
N GLY A 212 -20.54 12.65 9.57
CA GLY A 212 -20.02 14.01 9.53
C GLY A 212 -19.03 14.19 8.38
N ALA A 213 -18.92 15.42 7.88
CA ALA A 213 -17.92 15.82 6.88
C ALA A 213 -16.52 15.27 7.21
N SER A 214 -15.73 14.96 6.16
CA SER A 214 -14.38 14.39 6.30
C SER A 214 -13.55 15.17 7.33
N ALA A 215 -12.72 14.48 8.12
CA ALA A 215 -11.77 15.13 9.02
C ALA A 215 -10.93 16.21 8.31
N ALA A 216 -10.63 16.01 7.01
CA ALA A 216 -9.96 16.98 6.16
C ALA A 216 -10.80 18.24 5.86
N ASP A 217 -12.13 18.08 5.68
CA ASP A 217 -13.06 19.20 5.47
C ASP A 217 -13.23 20.03 6.75
N ALA A 218 -13.18 19.36 7.91
CA ALA A 218 -13.17 20.04 9.21
C ALA A 218 -11.90 20.89 9.39
N ILE A 219 -10.71 20.34 9.10
CA ILE A 219 -9.44 21.11 9.14
C ILE A 219 -9.53 22.30 8.20
N LYS A 220 -9.94 22.09 6.95
CA LYS A 220 -9.98 23.15 5.95
C LYS A 220 -10.88 24.32 6.36
N ARG A 221 -12.07 24.03 6.91
CA ARG A 221 -12.99 25.07 7.42
C ARG A 221 -12.39 25.80 8.60
N GLU A 222 -11.86 25.07 9.57
CA GLU A 222 -11.27 25.65 10.78
C GLU A 222 -10.04 26.51 10.46
N THR A 223 -9.18 26.08 9.54
CA THR A 223 -8.05 26.89 9.03
C THR A 223 -8.56 28.15 8.32
N GLN A 224 -9.58 28.03 7.46
CA GLN A 224 -10.17 29.18 6.76
C GLN A 224 -10.79 30.19 7.74
N ASP A 225 -11.46 29.71 8.78
CA ASP A 225 -12.05 30.55 9.84
C ASP A 225 -10.98 31.30 10.66
N ILE A 226 -9.82 30.69 10.88
CA ILE A 226 -8.68 31.34 11.56
C ILE A 226 -8.03 32.40 10.66
N ILE A 227 -7.87 32.11 9.36
CA ILE A 227 -7.28 33.05 8.39
C ILE A 227 -8.20 34.26 8.17
N SER A 228 -9.51 34.05 8.03
CA SER A 228 -10.47 35.15 7.86
C SER A 228 -10.47 36.06 9.08
N TRP A 229 -10.47 35.49 10.29
CA TRP A 229 -10.36 36.26 11.53
C TRP A 229 -9.09 37.10 11.59
N ALA A 230 -7.92 36.52 11.29
CA ALA A 230 -6.65 37.26 11.37
C ALA A 230 -6.60 38.44 10.39
N LYS A 231 -7.29 38.35 9.24
CA LYS A 231 -7.43 39.46 8.29
C LYS A 231 -8.40 40.54 8.76
N GLU A 232 -9.46 40.15 9.46
CA GLU A 232 -10.54 41.06 9.89
C GLU A 232 -10.23 41.78 11.20
N SER A 233 -9.32 41.27 12.03
CA SER A 233 -8.96 41.89 13.32
C SER A 233 -7.47 41.69 13.67
N PRO A 234 -6.55 42.43 13.03
CA PRO A 234 -5.11 42.30 13.29
C PRO A 234 -4.71 42.78 14.70
N ILE A 235 -5.45 43.73 15.27
CA ILE A 235 -5.13 44.33 16.57
C ILE A 235 -6.33 44.15 17.50
N GLY A 236 -6.27 43.13 18.35
CA GLY A 236 -7.15 43.00 19.51
C GLY A 236 -8.11 41.82 19.47
N LEU A 237 -7.62 40.64 19.84
CA LEU A 237 -8.14 39.75 20.90
C LEU A 237 -7.48 38.38 20.69
N VAL A 238 -6.26 38.20 21.22
CA VAL A 238 -5.72 36.85 21.46
C VAL A 238 -6.57 36.26 22.59
N THR A 239 -7.71 35.65 22.27
CA THR A 239 -8.50 34.91 23.26
C THR A 239 -7.87 33.54 23.47
N ASP A 240 -7.90 33.06 24.72
CA ASP A 240 -7.46 31.70 25.05
C ASP A 240 -8.17 30.66 24.18
N THR A 241 -9.44 30.91 23.82
CA THR A 241 -10.22 30.05 22.93
C THR A 241 -9.63 29.94 21.51
N ARG A 242 -9.15 31.05 20.93
CA ARG A 242 -8.57 31.05 19.57
C ARG A 242 -7.18 30.43 19.53
N ARG A 243 -6.39 30.70 20.56
CA ARG A 243 -5.11 30.05 20.82
C ARG A 243 -5.28 28.53 20.92
N GLU A 244 -6.28 28.07 21.66
CA GLU A 244 -6.62 26.65 21.78
C GLU A 244 -7.08 26.05 20.44
N SER A 245 -7.92 26.74 19.67
CA SER A 245 -8.34 26.28 18.34
C SER A 245 -7.17 26.14 17.38
N LEU A 246 -6.25 27.11 17.34
CA LEU A 246 -5.05 27.03 16.50
C LEU A 246 -4.10 25.93 16.98
N ALA A 247 -3.88 25.80 18.30
CA ALA A 247 -3.07 24.73 18.85
C ALA A 247 -3.66 23.35 18.55
N PHE A 248 -4.99 23.21 18.55
CA PHE A 248 -5.68 21.99 18.16
C PHE A 248 -5.50 21.70 16.66
N CYS A 249 -5.62 22.72 15.81
CA CYS A 249 -5.37 22.62 14.37
C CYS A 249 -3.93 22.18 14.07
N LEU A 250 -2.94 22.81 14.71
CA LEU A 250 -1.52 22.44 14.62
C LEU A 250 -1.28 21.02 15.15
N GLY A 251 -1.93 20.64 16.25
CA GLY A 251 -1.87 19.28 16.78
C GLY A 251 -2.33 18.26 15.75
N ARG A 252 -3.43 18.51 15.05
CA ARG A 252 -3.91 17.62 13.98
C ARG A 252 -2.94 17.54 12.80
N ALA A 253 -2.26 18.63 12.45
CA ALA A 253 -1.21 18.62 11.44
C ALA A 253 -0.03 17.74 11.88
N VAL A 254 0.41 17.86 13.13
CA VAL A 254 1.44 16.99 13.73
C VAL A 254 1.01 15.52 13.71
N HIS A 255 -0.24 15.21 14.04
CA HIS A 255 -0.77 13.85 13.93
C HIS A 255 -0.72 13.30 12.50
N GLN A 256 -1.02 14.14 11.51
CA GLN A 256 -0.99 13.75 10.11
C GLN A 256 0.44 13.48 9.63
N VAL A 257 1.40 14.27 10.08
CA VAL A 257 2.83 14.12 9.79
C VAL A 257 3.39 12.85 10.46
N LEU A 258 3.06 12.63 11.73
CA LEU A 258 3.60 11.52 12.54
C LEU A 258 2.82 10.21 12.41
N VAL A 259 1.67 10.22 11.75
CA VAL A 259 0.80 9.03 11.58
C VAL A 259 0.42 8.41 12.94
N THR A 260 0.23 9.23 13.96
CA THR A 260 -0.10 8.80 15.34
C THR A 260 -1.61 8.92 15.63
N PRO A 261 -2.20 8.07 16.50
CA PRO A 261 -3.62 8.15 16.87
C PRO A 261 -3.97 9.44 17.62
N LEU A 262 -5.09 10.11 17.26
CA LEU A 262 -5.54 11.40 17.82
C LEU A 262 -5.86 11.40 19.33
N LYS A 263 -6.01 10.23 19.97
CA LYS A 263 -6.40 10.10 21.38
C LYS A 263 -5.33 10.53 22.40
N GLN A 264 -4.18 11.05 21.95
CA GLN A 264 -3.05 11.43 22.79
C GLN A 264 -2.60 12.91 22.63
N LEU A 265 -3.39 13.77 21.99
CA LEU A 265 -3.05 15.21 21.87
C LEU A 265 -3.12 15.90 23.23
N SER A 266 -1.97 16.20 23.80
CA SER A 266 -1.85 17.16 24.89
C SER A 266 -1.32 18.48 24.34
N LEU A 267 -2.15 19.52 24.38
CA LEU A 267 -1.81 20.86 23.87
C LEU A 267 -0.71 21.55 24.69
N THR A 268 -0.48 21.07 25.92
CA THR A 268 0.44 21.65 26.91
C THR A 268 1.75 20.87 27.06
N ARG A 269 1.85 19.64 26.53
CA ARG A 269 3.08 18.83 26.61
C ARG A 269 4.12 19.30 25.60
N ASN A 270 5.37 18.95 25.92
CA ASN A 270 6.51 19.17 25.04
C ASN A 270 6.26 18.57 23.65
N ILE A 271 6.38 19.39 22.61
CA ILE A 271 6.14 18.95 21.24
C ILE A 271 7.13 17.84 20.84
N ASN A 272 8.36 17.86 21.39
CA ASN A 272 9.38 16.82 21.16
C ASN A 272 9.00 15.50 21.84
N SER A 273 8.21 15.54 22.92
CA SER A 273 7.68 14.34 23.56
C SER A 273 6.57 13.66 22.72
N LEU A 274 6.05 14.33 21.69
CA LEU A 274 5.11 13.77 20.72
C LEU A 274 5.82 13.03 19.58
N GLY A 275 7.16 12.98 19.56
CA GLY A 275 7.95 12.33 18.50
C GLY A 275 8.28 13.24 17.33
N LEU A 276 8.19 14.56 17.53
CA LEU A 276 8.56 15.56 16.53
C LEU A 276 10.09 15.60 16.40
N ASP A 277 10.62 14.84 15.46
CA ASP A 277 12.04 14.86 15.11
C ASP A 277 12.37 16.03 14.16
N SER A 278 13.64 16.14 13.76
CA SER A 278 14.10 17.21 12.86
C SER A 278 13.39 17.20 11.50
N PHE A 279 12.85 16.05 11.09
CA PHE A 279 12.17 15.88 9.81
C PHE A 279 10.70 16.27 9.91
N ALA A 280 10.00 15.83 10.96
CA ALA A 280 8.65 16.26 11.28
C ALA A 280 8.56 17.77 11.51
N ALA A 281 9.63 18.40 12.01
CA ALA A 281 9.72 19.86 12.14
C ALA A 281 9.77 20.57 10.77
N VAL A 282 10.48 20.01 9.78
CA VAL A 282 10.49 20.55 8.40
C VAL A 282 9.09 20.45 7.80
N GLU A 283 8.38 19.35 8.03
CA GLU A 283 7.02 19.18 7.52
C GLU A 283 6.01 20.10 8.17
N LEU A 284 6.08 20.25 9.49
CA LEU A 284 5.18 21.13 10.23
C LEU A 284 5.35 22.58 9.79
N THR A 285 6.58 23.04 9.60
CA THR A 285 6.86 24.40 9.11
C THR A 285 6.40 24.60 7.66
N ALA A 286 6.57 23.60 6.79
CA ALA A 286 6.03 23.63 5.42
C ALA A 286 4.48 23.66 5.41
N TRP A 287 3.83 22.90 6.29
CA TRP A 287 2.38 22.89 6.44
C TRP A 287 1.85 24.24 6.94
N ILE A 288 2.50 24.83 7.96
CA ILE A 288 2.15 26.17 8.47
C ILE A 288 2.30 27.23 7.37
N GLN A 289 3.38 27.19 6.60
CA GLN A 289 3.58 28.09 5.47
C GLN A 289 2.48 27.93 4.41
N GLN A 290 2.13 26.70 4.06
CA GLN A 290 1.12 26.42 3.04
C GLN A 290 -0.27 26.90 3.46
N HIS A 291 -0.62 26.72 4.73
CA HIS A 291 -1.97 26.97 5.23
C HIS A 291 -2.16 28.39 5.76
N PHE A 292 -1.19 28.94 6.50
CA PHE A 292 -1.29 30.26 7.12
C PHE A 292 -0.42 31.33 6.44
N GLY A 293 0.45 30.96 5.50
CA GLY A 293 1.38 31.90 4.86
C GLY A 293 2.52 32.36 5.78
N VAL A 294 2.71 31.72 6.93
CA VAL A 294 3.68 32.10 7.96
C VAL A 294 4.96 31.29 7.82
N HIS A 295 6.08 32.00 7.62
CA HIS A 295 7.40 31.37 7.54
C HIS A 295 7.97 31.15 8.94
N LEU A 296 8.15 29.87 9.31
CA LEU A 296 8.85 29.45 10.53
C LEU A 296 10.12 28.68 10.15
N SER A 297 11.21 28.90 10.87
CA SER A 297 12.38 28.03 10.79
C SER A 297 12.15 26.73 11.55
N THR A 298 12.86 25.67 11.15
CA THR A 298 12.83 24.39 11.86
C THR A 298 13.27 24.50 13.30
N MET A 299 14.23 25.38 13.59
CA MET A 299 14.69 25.66 14.95
C MET A 299 13.56 26.25 15.79
N GLU A 300 12.83 27.24 15.28
CA GLU A 300 11.70 27.87 15.99
C GLU A 300 10.57 26.88 16.31
N ALA A 301 10.22 26.03 15.35
CA ALA A 301 9.24 24.97 15.56
C ALA A 301 9.70 23.95 16.59
N ASN A 302 10.99 23.61 16.61
CA ASN A 302 11.57 22.62 17.52
C ASN A 302 11.86 23.18 18.94
N THR A 303 12.04 24.50 19.06
CA THR A 303 12.20 25.20 20.35
C THR A 303 10.87 25.45 21.07
N SER A 304 9.73 25.29 20.37
CA SER A 304 8.42 25.46 20.99
C SER A 304 8.14 24.33 21.98
N ILE A 305 7.90 24.68 23.26
CA ILE A 305 7.71 23.71 24.35
C ILE A 305 6.28 23.16 24.34
N SER A 306 5.34 23.69 23.55
CA SER A 306 4.00 23.12 23.43
C SER A 306 3.30 23.57 22.14
N LEU A 307 2.22 22.87 21.78
CA LEU A 307 1.36 23.28 20.65
C LEU A 307 0.73 24.67 20.88
N LEU A 308 0.46 25.03 22.14
CA LEU A 308 -0.01 26.37 22.49
C LEU A 308 1.03 27.45 22.23
N GLN A 309 2.30 27.20 22.55
CA GLN A 309 3.38 28.16 22.26
C GLN A 309 3.68 28.26 20.77
N LEU A 310 3.56 27.15 20.04
CA LEU A 310 3.67 27.19 18.58
C LEU A 310 2.49 27.98 17.98
N ALA A 311 1.29 27.84 18.54
CA ALA A 311 0.13 28.64 18.14
C ALA A 311 0.36 30.13 18.39
N ASP A 312 0.93 30.50 19.54
CA ASP A 312 1.29 31.90 19.85
C ASP A 312 2.25 32.46 18.77
N LEU A 313 3.30 31.70 18.45
CA LEU A 313 4.30 32.09 17.47
C LEU A 313 3.75 32.22 16.04
N VAL A 314 2.75 31.40 15.68
CA VAL A 314 2.03 31.52 14.42
C VAL A 314 1.10 32.75 14.44
N MET A 315 0.34 32.96 15.52
CA MET A 315 -0.56 34.12 15.66
C MET A 315 0.22 35.44 15.58
N ASP A 316 1.37 35.54 16.25
CA ASP A 316 2.21 36.74 16.25
C ASP A 316 2.71 37.11 14.85
N ARG A 317 2.82 36.15 13.92
CA ARG A 317 3.27 36.36 12.55
C ARG A 317 2.12 36.47 11.54
N MET A 318 0.88 36.23 11.95
CA MET A 318 -0.31 36.42 11.12
C MET A 318 -0.83 37.86 11.17
N VAL A 319 -0.44 38.63 12.19
CA VAL A 319 -0.69 40.06 12.37
C VAL A 319 0.38 40.89 11.66
#